data_AF-A0AAU1HPR2-F1
#
_entry.id   AF-A0AAU1HPR2-F1
#
_cell.length_a   1.000
_cell.length_b   1.000
_cell.length_c   1.000
_cell.angle_alpha   90.00
_cell.angle_beta   90.00
_cell.angle_gamma   90.00
#
_symmetry.space_group_name_H-M   'P 1'
#
loop_
_entity.id
_entity.type
_entity.pdbx_description
1 polymer ?
#
loop_
_entity_poly.entity_id
_entity_poly.type
_entity_poly.pdbx_seq_one_letter_code
_entity_poly.pdbx_strand_id
1 'polypeptide(L)' 'MDRRTTLLAATEFLAWWAALAALWLILVTTVDTLELAVGAGVAGVAALAAVAARRAVAGR' A
#
# COMPACT_ATOMS: atom_id res chain seq x y z
N MET A 1 17.22 -0.13 14.54
CA MET A 1 16.38 0.42 13.47
C MET A 1 16.56 1.93 13.50
N ASP A 2 17.32 2.47 12.55
CA ASP A 2 17.56 3.91 12.46
C ASP A 2 16.29 4.64 12.04
N ARG A 3 16.09 5.87 12.53
CA ARG A 3 14.93 6.71 12.16
C ARG A 3 14.79 6.86 10.65
N ARG A 4 15.92 6.90 9.93
CA ARG A 4 15.99 6.93 8.47
C ARG A 4 15.46 5.65 7.82
N THR A 5 15.82 4.48 8.35
CA THR A 5 15.32 3.19 7.84
C THR A 5 13.82 3.03 8.06
N THR A 6 13.29 3.49 9.19
CA THR A 6 11.85 3.49 9.47
C THR A 6 11.10 4.44 8.53
N LEU A 7 11.63 5.64 8.29
CA LEU A 7 11.04 6.59 7.36
C LEU A 7 10.99 6.04 5.93
N LEU A 8 12.10 5.49 5.43
CA LEU A 8 12.13 4.88 4.11
C LEU A 8 11.13 3.72 3.98
N ALA A 9 11.04 2.87 5.00
CA ALA A 9 10.06 1.79 5.04
C ALA A 9 8.61 2.28 5.01
N ALA A 10 8.30 3.33 5.78
CA ALA A 10 6.97 3.93 5.82
C ALA A 10 6.62 4.61 4.48
N THR A 11 7.57 5.31 3.85
CA THR A 11 7.36 5.94 2.54
C THR A 11 7.14 4.91 1.44
N GLU A 12 7.91 3.82 1.43
CA GLU A 12 7.72 2.73 0.45
C GLU A 12 6.33 2.09 0.60
N PHE A 13 5.91 1.82 1.84
CA PHE A 13 4.56 1.34 2.11
C PHE A 13 3.49 2.31 1.64
N LEU A 14 3.63 3.60 1.98
CA LEU A 14 2.65 4.63 1.64
C LEU A 14 2.55 4.84 0.12
N ALA A 15 3.67 4.72 -0.60
CA ALA A 15 3.69 4.78 -2.06
C ALA A 15 2.93 3.61 -2.69
N TRP A 16 3.15 2.38 -2.23
CA TRP A 16 2.39 1.21 -2.69
C TRP A 16 0.90 1.32 -2.35
N TRP A 17 0.59 1.77 -1.15
CA TRP A 17 -0.77 1.99 -0.71
C TRP A 17 -1.50 3.00 -1.59
N ALA A 18 -0.90 4.17 -1.81
CA ALA A 18 -1.48 5.23 -2.64
C ALA A 18 -1.65 4.78 -4.09
N ALA A 19 -0.68 4.07 -4.68
CA ALA A 19 -0.77 3.57 -6.04
C ALA A 19 -1.92 2.55 -6.21
N LEU A 20 -2.05 1.60 -5.27
CA LEU A 20 -3.11 0.60 -5.30
C LEU A 20 -4.49 1.21 -5.04
N ALA A 21 -4.59 2.15 -4.09
CA ALA A 21 -5.82 2.88 -3.83
C ALA A 21 -6.25 3.72 -5.04
N ALA A 22 -5.31 4.42 -5.69
CA ALA A 22 -5.59 5.18 -6.89
C ALA A 22 -6.03 4.27 -8.06
N LEU A 23 -5.33 3.16 -8.29
CA LEU A 23 -5.71 2.19 -9.31
C LEU A 23 -7.12 1.63 -9.06
N TRP A 24 -7.43 1.30 -7.80
CA TRP A 24 -8.76 0.82 -7.41
C TRP A 24 -9.84 1.89 -7.66
N LEU A 25 -9.59 3.15 -7.27
CA LEU A 25 -10.51 4.26 -7.54
C LEU A 25 -10.74 4.51 -9.04
N ILE A 26 -9.74 4.25 -9.90
CA ILE A 26 -9.89 4.35 -11.35
C ILE A 26 -10.80 3.23 -11.89
N LEU A 27 -10.72 2.03 -11.28
CA LEU A 27 -11.48 0.86 -11.72
C LEU A 27 -12.94 0.86 -11.21
N VAL A 28 -13.21 1.52 -10.09
CA VAL A 28 -14.54 1.55 -9.46
C VAL A 28 -15.25 2.87 -9.79
N THR A 29 -16.39 2.79 -10.48
CA THR A 29 -17.12 3.97 -11.00
C THR A 29 -18.08 4.60 -9.99
N THR A 30 -18.54 3.85 -9.00
CA THR A 30 -19.42 4.31 -7.92
C THR A 30 -18.80 3.85 -6.62
N VAL A 31 -18.47 4.79 -5.74
CA VAL A 31 -17.86 4.47 -4.47
C VAL A 31 -18.70 5.06 -3.35
N ASP A 32 -19.32 4.20 -2.56
CA ASP A 32 -19.95 4.61 -1.31
C ASP A 32 -18.91 4.77 -0.20
N THR A 33 -19.24 5.50 0.87
CA THR A 33 -18.32 5.75 2.01
C THR A 33 -17.80 4.44 2.62
N LEU A 34 -18.62 3.37 2.62
CA LEU A 34 -18.21 2.05 3.09
C LEU A 34 -17.18 1.40 2.16
N GLU A 35 -17.37 1.51 0.84
CA GLU A 35 -16.46 0.95 -0.14
C GLU A 35 -15.11 1.67 -0.12
N LEU A 36 -15.09 2.99 0.14
CA LEU A 36 -13.83 3.71 0.36
C LEU A 36 -13.02 3.12 1.52
N ALA A 37 -13.67 2.81 2.64
CA ALA A 37 -12.99 2.23 3.80
C ALA A 37 -12.46 0.81 3.50
N VAL A 38 -13.24 0.00 2.79
CA VAL A 38 -12.84 -1.35 2.38
C VAL A 38 -11.69 -1.30 1.36
N GLY A 39 -11.81 -0.47 0.32
CA GLY A 39 -10.78 -0.28 -0.70
C GLY A 39 -9.46 0.21 -0.10
N ALA A 40 -9.52 1.20 0.79
CA ALA A 40 -8.37 1.68 1.55
C ALA A 40 -7.73 0.57 2.40
N GLY A 41 -8.55 -0.23 3.08
CA GLY A 41 -8.09 -1.35 3.91
C GLY A 41 -7.41 -2.44 3.09
N VAL A 42 -8.03 -2.87 1.99
CA VAL A 42 -7.49 -3.90 1.08
C VAL A 42 -6.22 -3.40 0.39
N ALA A 43 -6.19 -2.14 -0.07
CA ALA A 43 -4.96 -1.52 -0.58
C ALA A 43 -3.85 -1.50 0.48
N GLY A 44 -4.20 -1.32 1.76
CA GLY A 44 -3.30 -1.45 2.92
C GLY A 44 -2.62 -2.81 2.97
N VAL A 45 -3.42 -3.88 2.95
CA VAL A 45 -2.92 -5.25 3.00
C VAL A 45 -2.07 -5.58 1.77
N ALA A 46 -2.51 -5.16 0.58
CA ALA A 46 -1.76 -5.39 -0.66
C ALA A 46 -0.43 -4.62 -0.69
N ALA A 47 -0.37 -3.40 -0.14
CA ALA A 47 0.86 -2.66 0.02
C ALA A 47 1.85 -3.34 0.98
N LEU A 48 1.37 -3.92 2.08
CA LEU A 48 2.20 -4.73 2.97
C LEU A 48 2.78 -5.95 2.23
N ALA A 49 1.96 -6.65 1.44
CA ALA A 49 2.40 -7.78 0.64
C ALA A 49 3.47 -7.38 -0.40
N ALA A 50 3.29 -6.25 -1.08
CA ALA A 50 4.26 -5.72 -2.03
C ALA A 50 5.62 -5.40 -1.38
N VAL A 51 5.59 -4.73 -0.22
CA VAL A 51 6.81 -4.43 0.56
C VAL A 51 7.48 -5.71 1.04
N ALA A 52 6.71 -6.67 1.56
CA ALA A 52 7.24 -7.96 2.01
C ALA A 52 7.89 -8.75 0.87
N ALA A 53 7.23 -8.81 -0.30
CA ALA A 53 7.77 -9.46 -1.49
C ALA A 53 9.07 -8.81 -1.96
N ARG A 54 9.13 -7.47 -2.01
CA ARG A 54 10.36 -6.74 -2.36
C ARG A 54 11.49 -7.02 -1.38
N ARG A 55 11.21 -7.04 -0.08
CA ARG A 55 12.22 -7.38 0.94
C ARG A 55 12.70 -8.82 0.83
N ALA A 56 11.81 -9.77 0.53
CA ALA A 56 12.18 -11.17 0.31
C ALA A 56 13.07 -11.37 -0.94
N VAL A 57 12.97 -10.47 -1.91
CA VAL A 57 13.86 -10.46 -3.09
C VAL A 57 15.18 -9.75 -2.77
N ALA A 58 15.15 -8.60 -2.12
CA ALA A 58 16.36 -7.82 -1.82
C ALA A 58 17.24 -8.41 -0.70
N GLY A 59 16.68 -9.29 0.14
CA GLY A 59 17.41 -10.01 1.19
C GLY A 59 18.01 -11.35 0.76
N ARG A 60 17.86 -11.74 -0.51
CA ARG A 60 18.57 -12.86 -1.15
C ARG A 60 19.72 -12.32 -1.99
#